data_AF-A0A1F3YZ54-F1
#
_entry.id   AF-A0A1F3YZ54-F1
#
_cell.length_a   1.000
_cell.length_b   1.000
_cell.length_c   1.000
_cell.angle_alpha   90.00
_cell.angle_beta   90.00
_cell.angle_gamma   90.00
#
_symmetry.space_group_name_H-M   'P 1'
#
loop_
_entity.id
_entity.type
_entity.pdbx_description
1 polymer ?
#
loop_
_entity_poly.entity_id
_entity_poly.type
_entity_poly.pdbx_seq_one_letter_code
_entity_poly.pdbx_strand_id
1 'polypeptide(L)'
;MRCVRWNVAAIALGLPACGKAPAPGDEPRADPRNPQIVSRGDRVYAQQCASCHGTKLEGQADWRQRLPNGRLPAPPHDESGHTWHHPDHVLFAITKNGVVPPYAPKNYENDMPAFGGKLSDDEIWAALAYIKSHWRANEVLAARAEMTRNTRPR
;
A
#
# COMPACT_ATOMS: atom_id res chain seq x y z
N MET A 1 -5.25 46.81 57.64
CA MET A 1 -5.09 46.33 56.26
C MET A 1 -3.84 45.44 56.17
N ARG A 2 -3.97 44.17 55.77
CA ARG A 2 -2.83 43.28 55.45
C ARG A 2 -3.08 42.69 54.07
N CYS A 3 -2.29 43.12 53.09
CA CYS A 3 -2.18 42.45 51.80
C CYS A 3 -1.13 41.35 51.93
N VAL A 4 -1.46 40.10 51.61
CA VAL A 4 -0.47 39.06 51.31
C VAL A 4 -0.86 38.36 50.02
N ARG A 5 0.11 38.37 49.12
CA ARG A 5 0.08 37.99 47.70
C ARG A 5 -0.13 36.47 47.55
N TRP A 6 -1.02 36.09 46.64
CA TRP A 6 -1.06 34.72 46.12
C TRP A 6 -0.14 34.65 44.90
N ASN A 7 0.94 33.87 45.01
CA ASN A 7 1.76 33.50 43.87
C ASN A 7 1.00 32.44 43.06
N VAL A 8 0.51 32.80 41.87
CA VAL A 8 -0.02 31.82 40.91
C VAL A 8 1.17 31.28 40.12
N ALA A 9 1.58 30.05 40.41
CA ALA A 9 2.51 29.31 39.57
C ALA A 9 1.76 28.85 38.31
N ALA A 10 2.12 29.39 37.15
CA ALA A 10 1.60 28.93 35.87
C ALA A 10 2.25 27.58 35.52
N ILE A 11 1.46 26.50 35.59
CA ILE A 11 1.84 25.19 35.06
C ILE A 11 1.70 25.29 33.55
N ALA A 12 2.83 25.40 32.84
CA ALA A 12 2.88 25.25 31.40
C ALA A 12 2.62 23.78 31.05
N LEU A 13 1.36 23.45 30.77
CA LEU A 13 0.99 22.17 30.16
C LEU A 13 1.56 22.15 28.73
N GLY A 14 2.61 21.36 28.53
CA GLY A 14 3.22 21.13 27.23
C GLY A 14 2.18 20.56 26.25
N LEU A 15 2.06 21.19 25.08
CA LEU A 15 1.27 20.69 23.97
C LEU A 15 1.83 19.33 23.51
N PRO A 16 0.99 18.29 23.36
CA PRO A 16 1.46 17.01 22.87
C PRO A 16 1.96 17.17 21.43
N ALA A 17 3.16 16.65 21.18
CA ALA A 17 3.80 16.66 19.87
C ALA A 17 2.85 16.11 18.80
N CYS A 18 2.68 16.86 17.70
CA CYS A 18 2.10 16.37 16.46
C CYS A 18 3.00 15.26 15.89
N GLY A 19 2.81 14.03 16.36
CA GLY A 19 3.38 12.86 15.71
C GLY A 19 2.78 12.76 14.31
N LYS A 20 3.61 12.89 13.26
CA LYS A 20 3.19 12.61 11.88
C LYS A 20 2.49 11.25 11.86
N ALA A 21 1.25 11.22 11.38
CA ALA A 21 0.53 9.97 11.21
C ALA A 21 1.43 8.97 10.44
N PRO A 22 1.45 7.69 10.84
CA PRO A 22 2.23 6.67 10.13
C PRO A 22 1.84 6.66 8.64
N ALA A 23 2.79 6.32 7.77
CA ALA A 23 2.50 6.16 6.35
C ALA A 23 1.34 5.17 6.16
N PRO A 24 0.51 5.30 5.11
CA PRO A 24 -0.33 4.20 4.67
C PRO A 24 0.60 3.03 4.33
N GLY A 25 0.75 2.04 5.22
CA GLY A 25 1.78 1.01 5.03
C GLY A 25 2.33 0.40 6.31
N ASP A 26 2.88 -0.79 6.15
CA ASP A 26 3.70 -1.49 7.15
C ASP A 26 5.18 -1.58 6.74
N GLU A 27 5.54 -1.19 5.51
CA GLU A 27 6.92 -1.15 5.00
C GLU A 27 7.39 0.27 4.62
N PRO A 28 8.42 0.83 5.29
CA PRO A 28 8.96 2.16 4.98
C PRO A 28 9.51 2.33 3.57
N ARG A 29 10.05 1.27 2.95
CA ARG A 29 10.54 1.31 1.56
C ARG A 29 9.43 1.56 0.53
N ALA A 30 8.17 1.36 0.94
CA ALA A 30 6.99 1.63 0.12
C ALA A 30 6.17 2.83 0.66
N ASP A 31 6.80 3.86 1.23
CA ASP A 31 6.10 5.05 1.73
C ASP A 31 5.53 5.89 0.55
N PRO A 32 4.19 5.98 0.39
CA PRO A 32 3.57 6.72 -0.70
C PRO A 32 3.70 8.24 -0.56
N ARG A 33 4.28 8.75 0.52
CA ARG A 33 4.49 10.18 0.78
C ARG A 33 5.91 10.63 0.39
N ASN A 34 6.79 9.69 0.05
CA ASN A 34 8.14 9.99 -0.41
C ASN A 34 8.11 10.19 -1.94
N PRO A 35 8.26 11.43 -2.45
CA PRO A 35 8.11 11.71 -3.88
C PRO A 35 9.20 11.04 -4.73
N GLN A 36 10.40 10.81 -4.19
CA GLN A 36 11.46 10.12 -4.92
C GLN A 36 11.13 8.63 -5.11
N ILE A 37 10.60 7.96 -4.09
CA ILE A 37 10.17 6.56 -4.18
C ILE A 37 8.98 6.44 -5.13
N VAL A 38 7.97 7.31 -4.99
CA VAL A 38 6.78 7.32 -5.86
C VAL A 38 7.17 7.58 -7.32
N SER A 39 8.07 8.52 -7.61
CA SER A 39 8.53 8.80 -8.98
C SER A 39 9.29 7.63 -9.60
N ARG A 40 10.12 6.92 -8.81
CA ARG A 40 10.74 5.67 -9.28
C ARG A 40 9.68 4.61 -9.56
N GLY A 41 8.69 4.50 -8.67
CA GLY A 41 7.58 3.56 -8.76
C GLY A 41 6.72 3.76 -9.99
N ASP A 42 6.38 5.00 -10.33
CA ASP A 42 5.63 5.37 -11.53
C ASP A 42 6.31 4.86 -12.80
N ARG A 43 7.62 5.06 -12.93
CA ARG A 43 8.40 4.56 -14.06
C ARG A 43 8.39 3.04 -14.14
N VAL A 44 8.56 2.35 -13.01
CA VAL A 44 8.49 0.88 -12.96
C VAL A 44 7.10 0.40 -13.35
N TYR A 45 6.05 1.00 -12.77
CA TYR A 45 4.66 0.65 -13.03
C TYR A 45 4.30 0.80 -14.50
N ALA A 46 4.64 1.94 -15.11
CA ALA A 46 4.38 2.22 -16.52
C ALA A 46 5.04 1.18 -17.44
N GLN A 47 6.25 0.72 -17.10
CA GLN A 47 7.00 -0.23 -17.91
C GLN A 47 6.60 -1.69 -17.70
N GLN A 48 6.15 -2.04 -16.50
CA GLN A 48 6.01 -3.45 -16.08
C GLN A 48 4.60 -3.89 -15.76
N CYS A 49 3.74 -2.97 -15.32
CA CYS A 49 2.44 -3.29 -14.73
C CYS A 49 1.26 -2.77 -15.56
N ALA A 50 1.40 -1.57 -16.14
CA ALA A 50 0.31 -0.83 -16.79
C ALA A 50 -0.26 -1.54 -18.02
N SER A 51 0.49 -2.45 -18.66
CA SER A 51 0.01 -3.22 -19.83
C SER A 51 -1.18 -4.12 -19.50
N CYS A 52 -1.28 -4.59 -18.24
CA CYS A 52 -2.40 -5.38 -17.75
C CYS A 52 -3.27 -4.60 -16.77
N HIS A 53 -2.66 -3.85 -15.84
CA HIS A 53 -3.39 -3.14 -14.77
C HIS A 53 -3.88 -1.75 -15.17
N GLY A 54 -3.64 -1.32 -16.41
CA GLY A 54 -4.07 -0.03 -16.93
C GLY A 54 -3.13 1.11 -16.55
N THR A 55 -3.07 2.15 -17.39
CA THR A 55 -2.19 3.31 -17.15
C THR A 55 -2.65 4.21 -15.99
N LYS A 56 -3.90 4.06 -15.55
CA LYS A 56 -4.51 4.77 -14.42
C LYS A 56 -4.88 3.83 -13.28
N LEU A 57 -4.29 2.62 -13.26
CA LEU A 57 -4.54 1.58 -12.26
C LEU A 57 -5.97 1.01 -12.29
N GLU A 58 -6.69 1.21 -13.39
CA GLU A 58 -8.11 0.85 -13.55
C GLU A 58 -8.35 -0.65 -13.78
N GLY A 59 -7.30 -1.42 -14.04
CA GLY A 59 -7.40 -2.85 -14.35
C GLY A 59 -8.11 -3.13 -15.67
N GLN A 60 -8.46 -4.39 -15.87
CA GLN A 60 -9.29 -4.82 -17.00
C GLN A 60 -10.77 -4.75 -16.64
N ALA A 61 -11.62 -4.58 -17.65
CA ALA A 61 -13.07 -4.64 -17.48
C ALA A 61 -13.49 -6.00 -16.90
N ASP A 62 -14.57 -6.01 -16.11
CA ASP A 62 -15.14 -7.22 -15.51
C ASP A 62 -14.12 -8.08 -14.76
N TRP A 63 -13.12 -7.48 -14.11
CA TRP A 63 -12.01 -8.19 -13.46
C TRP A 63 -12.41 -9.23 -12.39
N ARG A 64 -13.66 -9.17 -11.90
CA ARG A 64 -14.23 -10.15 -10.96
C ARG A 64 -14.87 -11.37 -11.66
N GLN A 65 -15.05 -11.32 -12.98
CA GLN A 65 -15.61 -12.39 -13.79
C GLN A 65 -14.48 -13.18 -14.45
N ARG A 66 -14.57 -14.51 -14.42
CA ARG A 66 -13.59 -15.37 -15.09
C ARG A 66 -13.74 -15.26 -16.60
N LEU A 67 -12.60 -15.21 -17.29
CA LEU A 67 -12.52 -15.33 -18.74
C LEU A 67 -12.87 -16.78 -19.18
N PRO A 68 -13.13 -17.02 -20.48
CA PRO A 68 -13.40 -18.36 -21.00
C PRO A 68 -12.28 -19.39 -20.71
N ASN A 69 -11.04 -18.93 -20.53
CA ASN A 69 -9.90 -19.76 -20.14
C ASN A 69 -9.86 -20.07 -18.62
N GLY A 70 -10.85 -19.62 -17.85
CA GLY A 70 -10.96 -19.82 -16.41
C GLY A 70 -10.14 -18.84 -15.55
N ARG A 71 -9.28 -17.99 -16.13
CA ARG A 71 -8.45 -17.03 -15.38
C ARG A 71 -9.23 -15.75 -15.06
N LEU A 72 -8.77 -15.01 -14.05
CA LEU A 72 -9.31 -13.68 -13.75
C LEU A 72 -8.51 -12.62 -14.50
N PRO A 73 -9.18 -11.59 -15.07
CA PRO A 73 -8.51 -10.42 -15.61
C PRO A 73 -7.70 -9.68 -14.53
N ALA A 74 -6.77 -8.83 -14.97
CA ALA A 74 -5.96 -8.02 -14.06
C ALA A 74 -6.85 -7.07 -13.23
N PRO A 75 -6.82 -7.13 -11.89
CA PRO A 75 -7.62 -6.26 -11.05
C PRO A 75 -7.13 -4.80 -11.10
N PRO A 76 -8.00 -3.82 -10.80
CA PRO A 76 -7.57 -2.46 -10.53
C PRO A 76 -6.61 -2.42 -9.33
N HIS A 77 -5.62 -1.55 -9.42
CA HIS A 77 -4.73 -1.20 -8.31
C HIS A 77 -5.13 0.10 -7.62
N ASP A 78 -6.12 0.82 -8.14
CA ASP A 78 -6.77 1.92 -7.44
C ASP A 78 -7.74 1.43 -6.33
N GLU A 79 -8.52 2.36 -5.80
CA GLU A 79 -9.45 2.12 -4.69
C GLU A 79 -10.65 1.24 -5.06
N SER A 80 -10.95 1.05 -6.35
CA SER A 80 -12.04 0.19 -6.84
C SER A 80 -11.69 -1.31 -6.83
N GLY A 81 -10.39 -1.59 -6.72
CA GLY A 81 -9.79 -2.92 -6.70
C GLY A 81 -9.79 -3.60 -5.32
N HIS A 82 -8.91 -4.59 -5.17
CA HIS A 82 -8.72 -5.29 -3.89
C HIS A 82 -7.31 -5.18 -3.31
N THR A 83 -6.35 -4.61 -4.04
CA THR A 83 -4.92 -4.61 -3.65
C THR A 83 -4.66 -4.01 -2.27
N TRP A 84 -5.40 -2.97 -1.89
CA TRP A 84 -5.25 -2.29 -0.61
C TRP A 84 -5.64 -3.13 0.61
N HIS A 85 -6.33 -4.27 0.43
CA HIS A 85 -6.71 -5.22 1.49
C HIS A 85 -5.58 -6.18 1.90
N HIS A 86 -4.36 -5.99 1.42
CA HIS A 86 -3.23 -6.85 1.74
C HIS A 86 -2.09 -6.06 2.40
N PRO A 87 -1.37 -6.66 3.37
CA PRO A 87 -0.20 -6.03 3.96
C PRO A 87 0.95 -5.99 2.94
N ASP A 88 1.88 -5.03 3.12
CA ASP A 88 2.91 -4.71 2.13
C ASP A 88 3.82 -5.92 1.83
N HIS A 89 4.12 -6.74 2.83
CA HIS A 89 4.94 -7.94 2.65
C HIS A 89 4.27 -9.01 1.78
N VAL A 90 2.93 -9.13 1.82
CA VAL A 90 2.18 -10.05 0.94
C VAL A 90 2.22 -9.53 -0.49
N LEU A 91 1.96 -8.23 -0.69
CA LEU A 91 2.00 -7.61 -2.01
C LEU A 91 3.38 -7.74 -2.66
N PHE A 92 4.45 -7.53 -1.88
CA PHE A 92 5.82 -7.73 -2.33
C PHE A 92 6.08 -9.19 -2.71
N ALA A 93 5.69 -10.13 -1.87
CA ALA A 93 5.93 -11.55 -2.11
C ALA A 93 5.19 -12.06 -3.35
N ILE A 94 3.94 -11.63 -3.57
CA ILE A 94 3.18 -11.93 -4.79
C ILE A 94 3.86 -11.31 -6.02
N THR A 95 4.30 -10.06 -5.94
CA THR A 95 4.96 -9.39 -7.07
C THR A 95 6.28 -10.07 -7.42
N LYS A 96 7.09 -10.42 -6.41
CA LYS A 96 8.41 -11.02 -6.59
C LYS A 96 8.31 -12.48 -7.06
N ASN A 97 7.45 -13.27 -6.43
CA ASN A 97 7.45 -14.73 -6.58
C ASN A 97 6.27 -15.26 -7.42
N GLY A 98 5.33 -14.38 -7.81
CA GLY A 98 4.09 -14.75 -8.49
C GLY A 98 2.95 -15.10 -7.53
N VAL A 99 1.76 -15.32 -8.11
CA VAL A 99 0.54 -15.69 -7.36
C VAL A 99 0.54 -17.20 -7.08
N VAL A 100 1.36 -17.62 -6.12
CA VAL A 100 1.61 -19.02 -5.74
C VAL A 100 1.39 -19.25 -4.24
N PRO A 101 1.35 -20.50 -3.74
CA PRO A 101 1.30 -20.76 -2.30
C PRO A 101 2.40 -20.00 -1.53
N PRO A 102 2.10 -19.46 -0.33
CA PRO A 102 0.85 -19.62 0.45
C PRO A 102 -0.27 -18.62 0.06
N TYR A 103 -0.06 -17.75 -0.92
CA TYR A 103 -1.01 -16.67 -1.28
C TYR A 103 -2.10 -17.11 -2.26
N ALA A 104 -1.97 -18.31 -2.84
CA ALA A 104 -2.94 -18.91 -3.73
C ALA A 104 -2.94 -20.44 -3.58
N PRO A 105 -4.03 -21.13 -4.00
CA PRO A 105 -4.04 -22.59 -4.07
C PRO A 105 -2.90 -23.14 -4.92
N LYS A 106 -2.49 -24.38 -4.63
CA LYS A 106 -1.56 -25.12 -5.47
C LYS A 106 -2.14 -25.20 -6.89
N ASN A 107 -1.33 -24.86 -7.89
CA ASN A 107 -1.70 -24.81 -9.31
C ASN A 107 -2.72 -23.71 -9.69
N TYR A 108 -2.83 -22.62 -8.91
CA TYR A 108 -3.62 -21.47 -9.32
C TYR A 108 -3.06 -20.81 -10.58
N GLU A 109 -3.84 -20.78 -11.65
CA GLU A 109 -3.45 -20.15 -12.91
C GLU A 109 -3.84 -18.67 -12.96
N ASN A 110 -2.89 -17.84 -13.42
CA ASN A 110 -3.07 -16.41 -13.59
C ASN A 110 -2.06 -15.89 -14.64
N ASP A 111 -2.33 -14.70 -15.16
CA ASP A 111 -1.50 -14.09 -16.21
C ASP A 111 -0.43 -13.12 -15.66
N MET A 112 -0.36 -12.93 -14.33
CA MET A 112 0.64 -12.05 -13.71
C MET A 112 1.99 -12.78 -13.58
N PRO A 113 3.04 -12.33 -14.27
CA PRO A 113 4.37 -12.95 -14.15
C PRO A 113 4.99 -12.66 -12.79
N ALA A 114 5.86 -13.55 -12.33
CA ALA A 114 6.78 -13.25 -11.23
C ALA A 114 7.86 -12.27 -11.72
N PHE A 115 8.16 -11.24 -10.91
CA PHE A 115 9.15 -10.22 -11.28
C PHE A 115 10.54 -10.45 -10.65
N GLY A 116 10.71 -11.51 -9.85
CA GLY A 116 12.01 -11.92 -9.33
C GLY A 116 13.03 -12.12 -10.47
N GLY A 117 14.20 -11.49 -10.35
CA GLY A 117 15.24 -11.51 -11.37
C GLY A 117 15.02 -10.52 -12.53
N LYS A 118 13.83 -9.93 -12.66
CA LYS A 118 13.53 -8.84 -13.61
C LYS A 118 13.56 -7.47 -12.94
N LEU A 119 13.10 -7.38 -11.70
CA LEU A 119 13.12 -6.19 -10.87
C LEU A 119 13.93 -6.43 -9.60
N SER A 120 14.64 -5.39 -9.16
CA SER A 120 15.22 -5.34 -7.83
C SER A 120 14.15 -5.17 -6.75
N ASP A 121 14.47 -5.54 -5.50
CA ASP A 121 13.54 -5.39 -4.37
C ASP A 121 13.09 -3.95 -4.19
N ASP A 122 14.01 -2.98 -4.38
CA ASP A 122 13.67 -1.55 -4.29
C ASP A 122 12.75 -1.09 -5.43
N GLU A 123 12.82 -1.69 -6.62
CA GLU A 123 11.89 -1.38 -7.71
C GLU A 123 10.50 -1.92 -7.42
N ILE A 124 10.41 -3.11 -6.84
CA ILE A 124 9.13 -3.68 -6.41
C ILE A 124 8.52 -2.79 -5.32
N TRP A 125 9.30 -2.40 -4.30
CA TRP A 125 8.80 -1.50 -3.25
C TRP A 125 8.41 -0.13 -3.78
N ALA A 126 9.16 0.42 -4.73
CA ALA A 126 8.82 1.68 -5.37
C ALA A 126 7.50 1.56 -6.15
N ALA A 127 7.30 0.49 -6.92
CA ALA A 127 6.04 0.25 -7.63
C ALA A 127 4.85 0.15 -6.66
N LEU A 128 5.02 -0.51 -5.52
CA LEU A 128 4.00 -0.56 -4.47
C LEU A 128 3.75 0.81 -3.85
N ALA A 129 4.78 1.64 -3.62
CA ALA A 129 4.62 3.01 -3.14
C ALA A 129 3.78 3.86 -4.11
N TYR A 130 4.02 3.72 -5.41
CA TYR A 130 3.26 4.40 -6.45
C TYR A 130 1.79 3.94 -6.48
N ILE A 131 1.54 2.63 -6.39
CA ILE A 131 0.17 2.12 -6.29
C ILE A 131 -0.53 2.72 -5.07
N LYS A 132 0.13 2.70 -3.92
CA LYS A 132 -0.38 3.23 -2.65
C LYS A 132 -0.65 4.74 -2.69
N SER A 133 0.09 5.52 -3.50
CA SER A 133 -0.14 6.98 -3.61
C SER A 133 -1.46 7.33 -4.32
N HIS A 134 -2.14 6.34 -4.91
CA HIS A 134 -3.45 6.52 -5.54
C HIS A 134 -4.61 6.24 -4.60
N TRP A 135 -4.35 5.75 -3.38
CA TRP A 135 -5.36 5.54 -2.35
C TRP A 135 -5.48 6.80 -1.49
N ARG A 136 -6.61 7.49 -1.61
CA ARG A 136 -6.87 8.84 -1.09
C ARG A 136 -8.18 8.95 -0.30
N ALA A 137 -9.12 8.02 -0.47
CA ALA A 137 -10.33 7.94 0.33
C ALA A 137 -9.97 7.63 1.80
N ASN A 138 -10.53 8.41 2.71
CA ASN A 138 -10.26 8.26 4.15
C ASN A 138 -10.67 6.88 4.65
N GLU A 139 -11.75 6.33 4.12
CA GLU A 139 -12.30 5.02 4.45
C GLU A 139 -11.31 3.90 4.07
N VAL A 140 -10.70 3.98 2.88
CA VAL A 140 -9.69 3.03 2.41
C VAL A 140 -8.43 3.09 3.28
N LEU A 141 -7.95 4.30 3.56
CA LEU A 141 -6.77 4.52 4.39
C LEU A 141 -6.99 4.03 5.83
N ALA A 142 -8.17 4.28 6.41
CA ALA A 142 -8.54 3.83 7.74
C ALA A 142 -8.64 2.29 7.83
N ALA A 143 -9.35 1.66 6.89
CA ALA A 143 -9.49 0.21 6.83
C ALA A 143 -8.13 -0.50 6.71
N ARG A 144 -7.25 0.03 5.84
CA ARG A 144 -5.90 -0.51 5.69
C ARG A 144 -5.05 -0.33 6.96
N ALA A 145 -5.15 0.81 7.62
CA ALA A 145 -4.44 1.08 8.88
C ALA A 145 -4.92 0.16 10.02
N GLU A 146 -6.19 -0.23 10.03
CA GLU A 146 -6.72 -1.24 10.94
C GLU A 146 -6.16 -2.64 10.63
N MET A 147 -6.29 -3.09 9.38
CA MET A 147 -5.77 -4.39 8.94
C MET A 147 -4.28 -4.54 9.27
N THR A 148 -3.45 -3.56 8.91
CA THR A 148 -1.99 -3.65 9.16
C THR A 148 -1.60 -3.63 10.63
N ARG A 149 -2.40 -3.01 11.51
CA ARG A 149 -2.18 -3.12 12.96
C ARG A 149 -2.42 -4.55 13.45
N ASN A 150 -3.40 -5.25 12.88
CA ASN A 150 -3.79 -6.60 13.29
C ASN A 150 -2.85 -7.69 12.74
N THR A 151 -2.14 -7.43 11.63
CA THR A 151 -1.23 -8.38 10.99
C THR A 151 0.22 -8.28 11.48
N ARG A 152 0.58 -7.27 12.30
CA ARG A 152 1.93 -7.20 12.88
C ARG A 152 2.11 -8.33 13.88
N PRO A 153 3.19 -9.14 13.77
CA PRO A 153 3.51 -10.10 14.82
C PRO A 153 3.69 -9.35 16.15
N ARG A 154 3.07 -9.88 17.21
CA ARG A 154 3.16 -9.35 18.57
C ARG A 154 4.54 -9.60 19.16
#